data_AF-A0ABD0QV56-F1
#
_entry.id   AF-A0ABD0QV56-F1
#
_cell.length_a   1.000
_cell.length_b   1.000
_cell.length_c   1.000
_cell.angle_alpha   90.00
_cell.angle_beta   90.00
_cell.angle_gamma   90.00
#
_symmetry.space_group_name_H-M   'P 1'
#
loop_
_entity.id
_entity.type
_entity.pdbx_description
1 polymer ?
#
loop_
_entity_poly.entity_id
_entity_poly.type
_entity_poly.pdbx_seq_one_letter_code
_entity_poly.pdbx_strand_id
1 'polypeptide(L)' 'AVYLYLFDHRASNLAWPEWMGVIHGYEIEFVFGLPLEKRLNYTAEEEKLSRRMMRYWANFARTG' A
#
# COMPACT_ATOMS: atom_id res chain seq x y z
N ALA A 1 14.19 12.69 13.87
CA ALA A 1 12.74 12.59 14.13
C ALA A 1 12.33 11.12 14.05
N VAL A 2 11.17 10.76 14.59
CA VAL A 2 10.58 9.41 14.44
C VAL A 2 9.21 9.58 13.80
N TYR A 3 8.91 8.72 12.82
CA TYR A 3 7.63 8.69 12.12
C TYR A 3 6.96 7.34 12.36
N LEU A 4 5.65 7.35 12.52
CA LEU A 4 4.81 6.16 12.74
C LEU A 4 3.61 6.24 11.82
N TYR A 5 3.17 5.11 11.27
CA TYR A 5 1.93 5.02 10.50
C TYR A 5 1.13 3.78 10.89
N LEU A 6 -0.19 3.89 10.74
CA LEU A 6 -1.13 2.77 10.68
C LEU A 6 -1.55 2.63 9.21
N PHE A 7 -1.37 1.45 8.63
CA PHE A 7 -1.92 1.14 7.32
C PHE A 7 -3.31 0.55 7.47
N ASP A 8 -4.32 1.31 7.09
CA ASP A 8 -5.75 0.96 7.28
C ASP A 8 -6.49 0.96 5.93
N HIS A 9 -5.87 0.35 4.91
CA HIS A 9 -6.49 0.16 3.60
C HIS A 9 -6.52 -1.33 3.27
N ARG A 10 -7.73 -1.85 3.03
CA ARG A 10 -7.92 -3.22 2.56
C ARG A 10 -7.94 -3.22 1.03
N ALA A 11 -7.02 -3.96 0.41
CA ALA A 11 -6.95 -4.04 -1.04
C ALA A 11 -8.27 -4.56 -1.63
N SER A 12 -8.72 -3.91 -2.71
CA SER A 12 -9.99 -4.22 -3.38
C SER A 12 -10.03 -5.62 -3.99
N ASN A 13 -8.86 -6.16 -4.33
CA ASN A 13 -8.66 -7.49 -4.90
C ASN A 13 -8.25 -8.55 -3.85
N LEU A 14 -8.32 -8.24 -2.56
CA LEU A 14 -7.89 -9.13 -1.49
C LEU A 14 -8.77 -10.38 -1.41
N ALA A 15 -8.16 -11.56 -1.61
CA ALA A 15 -8.88 -12.84 -1.64
C ALA A 15 -9.30 -13.37 -0.26
N TRP A 16 -8.81 -12.76 0.84
CA TRP A 16 -9.17 -13.19 2.19
C TRP A 16 -10.61 -12.82 2.54
N PRO A 17 -11.26 -13.53 3.49
CA PRO A 17 -12.56 -13.13 4.00
C PRO A 17 -12.61 -11.68 4.51
N GLU A 18 -13.77 -11.04 4.40
CA GLU A 18 -13.98 -9.64 4.80
C GLU A 18 -13.71 -9.40 6.30
N TRP A 19 -14.09 -10.35 7.16
CA TRP A 19 -13.91 -10.26 8.61
C TRP A 19 -12.45 -10.10 9.06
N MET A 20 -11.50 -10.47 8.20
CA MET A 20 -10.08 -10.35 8.50
C MET A 20 -9.57 -8.90 8.37
N GLY A 21 -10.34 -7.99 7.77
CA GLY A 21 -9.98 -6.58 7.65
C GLY A 21 -8.67 -6.37 6.88
N VAL A 22 -7.76 -5.58 7.44
CA VAL A 22 -6.40 -5.35 6.94
C VAL A 22 -5.44 -6.28 7.67
N ILE A 23 -4.95 -7.28 6.94
CA ILE A 23 -4.11 -8.34 7.51
C ILE A 23 -2.62 -8.02 7.37
N HIS A 24 -1.82 -8.59 8.27
CA HIS A 24 -0.38 -8.38 8.34
C HIS A 24 0.31 -8.61 6.99
N GLY A 25 1.17 -7.67 6.57
CA GLY A 25 1.98 -7.76 5.36
C GLY A 25 1.31 -7.27 4.08
N TYR A 26 0.03 -6.88 4.12
CA TYR A 26 -0.68 -6.40 2.92
C TYR A 26 -0.46 -4.93 2.61
N GLU A 27 0.28 -4.20 3.43
CA GLU A 27 0.84 -2.90 3.06
C GLU A 27 2.02 -3.04 2.08
N ILE A 28 2.70 -4.19 2.08
CA ILE A 28 3.94 -4.43 1.31
C ILE A 28 3.68 -4.20 -0.18
N GLU A 29 2.57 -4.72 -0.72
CA GLU A 29 2.23 -4.55 -2.14
C GLU A 29 2.09 -3.07 -2.55
N PHE A 30 1.58 -2.21 -1.67
CA PHE A 30 1.46 -0.77 -1.90
C PHE A 30 2.81 -0.06 -1.80
N VAL A 31 3.67 -0.47 -0.86
CA VAL A 31 5.03 0.07 -0.71
C VAL A 31 5.89 -0.26 -1.93
N PHE A 32 5.72 -1.44 -2.52
CA PHE A 32 6.52 -1.91 -3.66
C PHE A 32 5.94 -1.59 -5.04
N GLY A 33 4.75 -0.99 -5.13
CA GLY A 33 4.21 -0.56 -6.42
C GLY A 33 3.35 -1.58 -7.14
N LEU A 34 2.90 -2.66 -6.48
CA LEU A 34 2.09 -3.70 -7.12
C LEU A 34 0.79 -3.16 -7.76
N PRO A 35 0.09 -2.16 -7.18
CA PRO A 35 -1.05 -1.50 -7.82
C PRO A 35 -0.78 -0.80 -9.17
N LEU A 36 0.48 -0.67 -9.58
CA LEU A 36 0.85 -0.15 -10.90
C LEU A 36 0.75 -1.23 -12.01
N GLU A 37 0.72 -2.51 -11.64
CA GLU A 37 0.55 -3.62 -12.58
C GLU A 37 -0.91 -3.73 -13.02
N LYS A 38 -1.16 -3.37 -14.28
CA LYS A 38 -2.51 -3.27 -14.86
C LYS A 38 -3.25 -4.61 -14.92
N ARG A 39 -2.53 -5.73 -14.85
CA ARG A 39 -3.14 -7.08 -14.87
C ARG A 39 -3.70 -7.54 -13.53
N LEU A 40 -3.41 -6.83 -12.42
CA LEU A 40 -3.77 -7.26 -11.06
C LEU A 40 -5.06 -6.64 -10.51
N ASN A 41 -5.81 -5.91 -11.34
CA ASN A 41 -7.16 -5.40 -11.02
C ASN A 41 -7.23 -4.50 -9.77
N TYR A 42 -6.18 -3.73 -9.46
CA TYR A 42 -6.27 -2.65 -8.48
C TYR A 42 -7.05 -1.46 -9.04
N THR A 43 -7.67 -0.69 -8.15
CA THR A 43 -8.38 0.53 -8.52
C THR A 43 -7.43 1.69 -8.81
N ALA A 44 -7.94 2.73 -9.50
CA ALA A 44 -7.18 3.96 -9.74
C ALA A 44 -6.78 4.68 -8.43
N GLU A 45 -7.60 4.57 -7.37
CA GLU A 45 -7.27 5.13 -6.07
C GLU A 45 -6.15 4.35 -5.37
N GLU A 46 -6.10 3.03 -5.54
CA GLU A 46 -5.02 2.18 -5.04
C GLU A 46 -3.70 2.43 -5.77
N GLU A 47 -3.74 2.72 -7.06
CA GLU A 47 -2.57 3.19 -7.80
C GLU A 47 -2.03 4.50 -7.19
N LYS A 48 -2.91 5.46 -6.90
CA LYS A 48 -2.52 6.73 -6.26
C LYS A 48 -1.99 6.51 -4.85
N LEU A 49 -2.60 5.61 -4.07
CA LEU A 49 -2.14 5.23 -2.73
C LEU A 49 -0.73 4.64 -2.79
N SER A 50 -0.49 3.69 -3.70
CA SER A 50 0.83 3.07 -3.86
C SER A 50 1.90 4.08 -4.26
N ARG A 51 1.62 4.96 -5.24
CA ARG A 51 2.55 6.05 -5.60
C ARG A 51 2.86 6.97 -4.41
N ARG A 52 1.89 7.20 -3.53
CA ARG A 52 2.06 8.00 -2.31
C ARG A 52 2.94 7.28 -1.29
N MET A 53 2.70 5.99 -1.03
CA MET A 53 3.50 5.16 -0.13
C MET A 53 4.95 5.07 -0.61
N MET A 54 5.18 4.75 -1.88
CA MET A 54 6.51 4.73 -2.49
C MET A 54 7.23 6.08 -2.31
N ARG A 55 6.52 7.19 -2.48
CA ARG A 55 7.09 8.53 -2.27
C ARG A 55 7.49 8.77 -0.82
N TYR A 56 6.64 8.42 0.15
CA TYR A 56 6.97 8.55 1.57
C TYR A 56 8.20 7.71 1.93
N TRP A 57 8.22 6.44 1.55
CA TRP A 57 9.35 5.54 1.80
C TRP A 57 10.65 6.01 1.13
N ALA A 58 10.60 6.40 -0.15
CA ALA A 58 11.78 6.88 -0.87
C ALA A 58 12.29 8.24 -0.33
N ASN A 59 11.40 9.11 0.12
CA ASN A 59 11.80 10.38 0.74
C ASN A 59 12.46 10.13 2.10
N PHE A 60 11.84 9.33 2.96
CA PHE A 60 12.42 8.96 4.25
C PHE A 60 13.80 8.30 4.08
N ALA A 61 13.96 7.40 3.12
CA ALA A 61 15.25 6.79 2.83
C ALA A 61 16.31 7.81 2.35
N ARG A 62 15.91 8.89 1.67
CA ARG A 62 16.83 9.90 1.13
C ARG A 62 17.20 10.98 2.15
N THR A 63 16.25 11.40 2.97
CA THR A 63 16.39 12.62 3.79
C THR A 63 16.09 12.43 5.28
N GLY A 64 15.67 11.24 5.70
CA GLY A 64 15.07 11.02 7.02
C GLY A 64 13.73 11.72 7.16
#